data_AF-A0A949DEZ4-F1
#
_entry.id   AF-A0A949DEZ4-F1
#
_cell.length_a   1.000
_cell.length_b   1.000
_cell.length_c   1.000
_cell.angle_alpha   90.00
_cell.angle_beta   90.00
_cell.angle_gamma   90.00
#
_symmetry.space_group_name_H-M   'P 1'
#
loop_
_entity.id
_entity.type
_entity.pdbx_description
1 polymer ?
#
loop_
_entity_poly.entity_id
_entity_poly.type
_entity_poly.pdbx_seq_one_letter_code
_entity_poly.pdbx_strand_id
1 'polypeptide(L)'
;MNEPKALIDLIDNKEKLAAMLAPSFPIIFPYPAIITMLRKLGFAYVVEVAAGAKKTNEELISLLKSDPNGRYITSPCPTVVRMIKKQMPQYAKYFTHNVDSPMAATAKIVREQYPGYKPVFIGPCVMKKFEATEDVPEPNILVLTYLELSEIFNHYNINEQVNPDDHFDISEPGMTRIYPIDGGLSQSSGMSKQVQDGEIKIVSGAQNNIAAIKEFDTNPKIKLLDILNCPGGCIGGPGIKSNLTIEERKKKILDHYSSQSSTT
;
A
#
# COMPACT_ATOMS: atom_id res chain seq x y z
N MET A 1 -8.08 -3.41 -18.94
CA MET A 1 -6.87 -4.28 -18.90
C MET A 1 -7.20 -5.48 -18.04
N ASN A 2 -6.99 -6.70 -18.54
CA ASN A 2 -7.22 -7.93 -17.79
C ASN A 2 -5.89 -8.35 -17.15
N GLU A 3 -5.59 -7.76 -15.98
CA GLU A 3 -4.35 -8.01 -15.24
C GLU A 3 -4.14 -9.50 -14.88
N PRO A 4 -5.17 -10.27 -14.47
CA PRO A 4 -5.02 -11.71 -14.26
C PRO A 4 -4.51 -12.46 -15.49
N LYS A 5 -5.12 -12.21 -16.65
CA LYS A 5 -4.68 -12.82 -17.91
C LYS A 5 -3.24 -12.41 -18.24
N ALA A 6 -2.91 -11.13 -18.07
CA ALA A 6 -1.55 -10.64 -18.30
C ALA A 6 -0.53 -11.33 -17.37
N LEU A 7 -0.85 -11.58 -16.10
CA LEU A 7 0.05 -12.33 -15.23
C LEU A 7 0.21 -13.79 -15.71
N ILE A 8 -0.88 -14.45 -16.10
CA ILE A 8 -0.85 -15.82 -16.63
C ILE A 8 0.08 -15.88 -17.86
N ASP A 9 -0.12 -14.98 -18.83
CA ASP A 9 0.71 -14.91 -20.04
C ASP A 9 2.20 -14.69 -19.69
N LEU A 10 2.52 -13.87 -18.69
CA LEU A 10 3.91 -13.64 -18.24
C LEU A 10 4.52 -14.89 -17.58
N ILE A 11 3.74 -15.60 -16.75
CA ILE A 11 4.19 -16.83 -16.07
C ILE A 11 4.43 -17.95 -17.08
N ASP A 12 3.50 -18.17 -18.02
CA ASP A 12 3.59 -19.20 -19.04
C ASP A 12 4.82 -18.98 -19.96
N ASN A 13 5.14 -17.71 -20.22
CA ASN A 13 6.35 -17.32 -20.96
C ASN A 13 7.63 -17.28 -20.12
N LYS A 14 7.56 -17.63 -18.83
CA LYS A 14 8.69 -17.66 -17.88
C LYS A 14 9.41 -16.31 -17.76
N GLU A 15 8.63 -15.22 -17.80
CA GLU A 15 9.16 -13.88 -17.62
C GLU A 15 9.72 -13.69 -16.21
N LYS A 16 10.66 -12.75 -16.06
CA LYS A 16 11.28 -12.42 -14.78
C LYS A 16 10.35 -11.54 -13.97
N LEU A 17 9.77 -12.08 -12.88
CA LEU A 17 8.78 -11.39 -12.07
C LEU A 17 9.22 -11.21 -10.61
N ALA A 18 8.92 -10.04 -10.04
CA ALA A 18 9.09 -9.74 -8.62
C ALA A 18 7.75 -9.29 -8.01
N ALA A 19 7.29 -10.01 -6.99
CA ALA A 19 6.05 -9.69 -6.29
C ALA A 19 6.30 -8.59 -5.26
N MET A 20 5.44 -7.58 -5.22
CA MET A 20 5.40 -6.54 -4.20
C MET A 20 4.13 -6.73 -3.37
N LEU A 21 4.27 -7.39 -2.22
CA LEU A 21 3.14 -7.79 -1.40
C LEU A 21 2.76 -6.69 -0.39
N ALA A 22 1.52 -6.21 -0.48
CA ALA A 22 1.02 -5.20 0.45
C ALA A 22 0.87 -5.76 1.88
N PRO A 23 1.21 -5.00 2.93
CA PRO A 23 1.22 -5.46 4.33
C PRO A 23 -0.16 -5.83 4.89
N SER A 24 -1.25 -5.60 4.14
CA SER A 24 -2.58 -6.12 4.50
C SER A 24 -2.77 -7.62 4.23
N PHE A 25 -1.79 -8.29 3.61
CA PHE A 25 -1.89 -9.70 3.21
C PHE A 25 -2.24 -10.66 4.35
N PRO A 26 -1.82 -10.46 5.63
CA PRO A 26 -2.11 -11.41 6.71
C PRO A 26 -3.59 -11.60 6.97
N ILE A 27 -4.44 -10.66 6.51
CA ILE A 27 -5.89 -10.81 6.61
C ILE A 27 -6.37 -12.03 5.81
N ILE A 28 -5.77 -12.26 4.64
CA ILE A 28 -6.20 -13.29 3.67
C ILE A 28 -5.26 -14.50 3.68
N PHE A 29 -3.95 -14.28 3.65
CA PHE A 29 -2.97 -15.34 3.46
C PHE A 29 -2.07 -15.51 4.69
N PRO A 30 -1.82 -16.75 5.15
CA PRO A 30 -0.89 -16.99 6.24
C PRO A 30 0.56 -16.78 5.79
N TYR A 31 1.41 -16.39 6.74
CA TYR A 31 2.86 -16.30 6.57
C TYR A 31 3.53 -17.50 7.27
N PRO A 32 4.58 -18.12 6.69
CA PRO A 32 5.22 -17.77 5.42
C PRO A 32 4.55 -18.40 4.18
N ALA A 33 3.41 -19.09 4.31
CA ALA A 33 2.76 -19.83 3.22
C ALA A 33 2.58 -19.02 1.92
N ILE A 34 2.17 -17.75 2.04
CA ILE A 34 2.01 -16.86 0.88
C ILE A 34 3.30 -16.70 0.07
N ILE A 35 4.46 -16.67 0.72
CA ILE A 35 5.76 -16.56 0.06
C ILE A 35 6.03 -17.84 -0.74
N THR A 36 5.83 -19.01 -0.12
CA THR A 36 5.98 -20.31 -0.78
C THR A 36 5.06 -20.45 -1.98
N MET A 37 3.81 -19.99 -1.87
CA MET A 37 2.85 -20.02 -2.97
C MET A 37 3.26 -19.09 -4.13
N LEU A 38 3.72 -17.86 -3.83
CA LEU A 38 4.22 -16.92 -4.84
C LEU A 38 5.46 -17.45 -5.55
N ARG A 39 6.40 -18.06 -4.82
CA ARG A 39 7.58 -18.70 -5.43
C ARG A 39 7.19 -19.85 -6.35
N LYS A 40 6.26 -20.72 -5.93
CA LYS A 40 5.75 -21.81 -6.78
C LYS A 40 5.02 -21.30 -8.02
N LEU A 41 4.35 -20.15 -7.93
CA LEU A 41 3.69 -19.50 -9.05
C LEU A 41 4.68 -18.95 -10.09
N GLY A 42 5.96 -18.74 -9.72
CA GLY A 42 7.02 -18.30 -10.64
C GLY A 42 7.68 -16.97 -10.27
N PHE A 43 7.33 -16.37 -9.13
CA PHE A 43 8.03 -15.16 -8.66
C PHE A 43 9.42 -15.52 -8.12
N ALA A 44 10.45 -14.87 -8.67
CA ALA A 44 11.82 -15.07 -8.19
C ALA A 44 12.09 -14.31 -6.89
N TYR A 45 11.46 -13.14 -6.74
CA TYR A 45 11.58 -12.29 -5.57
C TYR A 45 10.20 -11.90 -5.04
N VAL A 46 10.07 -11.86 -3.72
CA VAL A 46 8.90 -11.38 -3.00
C VAL A 46 9.35 -10.30 -2.02
N VAL A 47 8.92 -9.08 -2.28
CA VAL A 47 9.28 -7.86 -1.54
C VAL A 47 8.07 -7.35 -0.77
N GLU A 48 8.29 -6.96 0.48
CA GLU A 48 7.26 -6.33 1.30
C GLU A 48 7.11 -4.85 0.94
N VAL A 49 5.88 -4.41 0.64
CA VAL A 49 5.59 -2.99 0.32
C VAL A 49 5.88 -2.05 1.49
N ALA A 50 6.00 -2.58 2.73
CA ALA A 50 6.45 -1.83 3.89
C ALA A 50 7.83 -1.17 3.72
N ALA A 51 8.70 -1.74 2.87
CA ALA A 51 9.99 -1.13 2.52
C ALA A 51 9.81 0.15 1.68
N GLY A 52 8.87 0.15 0.72
CA GLY A 52 8.52 1.36 -0.04
C GLY A 52 7.82 2.40 0.82
N ALA A 53 6.97 1.97 1.75
CA ALA A 53 6.33 2.86 2.71
C ALA A 53 7.34 3.64 3.58
N LYS A 54 8.50 3.06 3.89
CA LYS A 54 9.58 3.79 4.57
C LYS A 54 10.14 4.92 3.72
N LYS A 55 10.34 4.68 2.42
CA LYS A 55 10.77 5.73 1.47
C LYS A 55 9.71 6.83 1.32
N THR A 56 8.44 6.46 1.21
CA THR A 56 7.33 7.42 1.24
C THR A 56 7.36 8.29 2.51
N ASN A 57 7.63 7.68 3.68
CA ASN A 57 7.73 8.42 4.93
C ASN A 57 8.94 9.38 4.95
N GLU A 58 10.10 8.95 4.46
CA GLU A 58 11.30 9.79 4.34
C GLU A 58 11.04 11.01 3.45
N GLU A 59 10.40 10.81 2.29
CA GLU A 59 10.03 11.88 1.35
C GLU A 59 9.01 12.85 1.97
N LEU A 60 7.99 12.33 2.67
CA LEU A 60 7.00 13.16 3.34
C LEU A 60 7.63 14.03 4.44
N ILE A 61 8.53 13.46 5.24
CA ILE A 61 9.25 14.23 6.28
C ILE A 61 10.16 15.28 5.65
N SER A 62 10.82 14.95 4.54
CA SER A 62 11.64 15.91 3.78
C SER A 62 10.80 17.08 3.29
N LEU A 63 9.63 16.80 2.71
CA LEU A 63 8.67 17.82 2.26
C LEU A 63 8.28 18.76 3.40
N LEU A 64 7.87 18.22 4.55
CA LEU A 64 7.46 19.01 5.71
C LEU A 64 8.61 19.86 6.28
N LYS A 65 9.85 19.38 6.23
CA LYS A 65 11.02 20.17 6.65
C LYS A 65 11.34 21.30 5.67
N SER A 66 11.16 21.06 4.38
CA SER A 66 11.39 22.06 3.34
C SER A 66 10.31 23.15 3.30
N ASP A 67 9.10 22.83 3.77
CA ASP A 67 7.99 23.77 3.89
C ASP A 67 7.29 23.65 5.27
N PRO A 68 7.86 24.27 6.32
CA PRO A 68 7.35 24.15 7.70
C PRO A 68 5.94 24.72 7.93
N ASN A 69 5.49 25.60 7.02
CA ASN A 69 4.16 26.20 7.05
C ASN A 69 3.20 25.53 6.06
N GLY A 70 3.69 24.54 5.32
CA GLY A 70 2.92 23.78 4.34
C GLY A 70 1.79 23.01 4.98
N ARG A 71 0.72 22.86 4.20
CA ARG A 71 -0.46 22.10 4.58
C ARG A 71 -0.70 21.06 3.51
N TYR A 72 -0.73 19.79 3.92
CA TYR A 72 -0.71 18.69 2.97
C TYR A 72 -1.85 17.67 3.18
N ILE A 73 -2.37 17.16 2.08
CA ILE A 73 -3.25 16.00 2.00
C ILE A 73 -2.40 14.83 1.50
N THR A 74 -2.32 13.75 2.27
CA THR A 74 -1.55 12.56 1.87
C THR A 74 -2.20 11.90 0.64
N SER A 75 -1.39 11.40 -0.29
CA SER A 75 -1.86 10.83 -1.56
C SER A 75 -1.64 9.31 -1.77
N PRO A 76 -1.47 8.43 -0.75
CA PRO A 76 -1.26 7.00 -1.01
C PRO A 76 -2.54 6.29 -1.51
N CYS A 77 -3.72 6.89 -1.31
CA CYS A 77 -5.01 6.34 -1.73
C CYS A 77 -5.42 6.86 -3.12
N PRO A 78 -5.31 6.05 -4.19
CA PRO A 78 -5.63 6.51 -5.55
C PRO A 78 -7.11 6.90 -5.72
N THR A 79 -8.02 6.32 -4.93
CA THR A 79 -9.44 6.72 -4.96
C THR A 79 -9.62 8.17 -4.51
N VAL A 80 -8.97 8.58 -3.41
CA VAL A 80 -9.04 9.96 -2.91
C VAL A 80 -8.39 10.92 -3.91
N VAL A 81 -7.21 10.56 -4.44
CA VAL A 81 -6.50 11.36 -5.44
C VAL A 81 -7.39 11.63 -6.66
N ARG A 82 -8.01 10.59 -7.23
CA ARG A 82 -8.92 10.75 -8.38
C ARG A 82 -10.18 11.51 -8.03
N MET A 83 -10.77 11.27 -6.86
CA MET A 83 -11.95 11.99 -6.40
C MET A 83 -11.66 13.50 -6.35
N ILE A 84 -10.55 13.92 -5.73
CA ILE A 84 -10.14 15.33 -5.69
C ILE A 84 -9.88 15.85 -7.10
N LYS A 85 -9.05 15.17 -7.91
CA LYS A 85 -8.72 15.61 -9.29
C LYS A 85 -9.98 15.81 -10.16
N LYS A 86 -11.00 14.95 -10.02
CA LYS A 86 -12.21 14.99 -10.86
C LYS A 86 -13.33 15.86 -10.31
N GLN A 87 -13.57 15.83 -9.01
CA GLN A 87 -14.77 16.43 -8.40
C GLN A 87 -14.47 17.74 -7.66
N MET A 88 -13.23 17.92 -7.17
CA MET A 88 -12.86 19.07 -6.34
C MET A 88 -11.42 19.53 -6.64
N PRO A 89 -11.08 19.82 -7.92
CA PRO A 89 -9.71 20.03 -8.38
C PRO A 89 -8.99 21.20 -7.68
N GLN A 90 -9.73 22.17 -7.13
CA GLN A 90 -9.17 23.28 -6.37
C GLN A 90 -8.38 22.85 -5.13
N TYR A 91 -8.60 21.63 -4.60
CA TYR A 91 -7.86 21.09 -3.47
C TYR A 91 -6.63 20.27 -3.87
N ALA A 92 -6.42 20.02 -5.17
CA ALA A 92 -5.24 19.30 -5.65
C ALA A 92 -3.92 20.02 -5.32
N LYS A 93 -3.96 21.34 -5.11
CA LYS A 93 -2.83 22.17 -4.63
C LYS A 93 -2.28 21.73 -3.27
N TYR A 94 -3.06 20.99 -2.48
CA TYR A 94 -2.64 20.51 -1.16
C TYR A 94 -2.00 19.12 -1.20
N PHE A 95 -1.92 18.46 -2.36
CA PHE A 95 -1.30 17.14 -2.38
C PHE A 95 0.16 17.19 -1.93
N THR A 96 0.62 16.09 -1.33
CA THR A 96 2.05 15.83 -1.13
C THR A 96 2.72 15.58 -2.48
N HIS A 97 2.93 16.65 -3.25
CA HIS A 97 3.57 16.59 -4.56
C HIS A 97 4.98 16.03 -4.42
N ASN A 98 5.37 15.15 -5.34
CA ASN A 98 6.68 14.47 -5.36
C ASN A 98 6.94 13.52 -4.17
N VAL A 99 5.89 13.08 -3.47
CA VAL A 99 5.97 11.96 -2.52
C VAL A 99 5.36 10.73 -3.17
N ASP A 100 6.17 9.70 -3.38
CA ASP A 100 5.72 8.45 -3.98
C ASP A 100 4.75 7.72 -3.06
N SER A 101 3.76 7.03 -3.64
CA SER A 101 3.02 6.05 -2.87
C SER A 101 3.92 4.86 -2.50
N PRO A 102 3.57 4.08 -1.45
CA PRO A 102 4.34 2.88 -1.10
C PRO A 102 4.51 1.91 -2.28
N MET A 103 3.50 1.78 -3.15
CA MET A 103 3.59 0.93 -4.34
C MET A 103 4.65 1.44 -5.33
N ALA A 104 4.62 2.75 -5.62
CA ALA A 104 5.57 3.37 -6.54
C ALA A 104 7.01 3.30 -6.00
N ALA A 105 7.19 3.62 -4.72
CA ALA A 105 8.48 3.55 -4.05
C ALA A 105 9.03 2.10 -4.01
N THR A 106 8.20 1.10 -3.69
CA THR A 106 8.62 -0.31 -3.75
C THR A 106 9.01 -0.73 -5.15
N ALA A 107 8.30 -0.26 -6.18
CA ALA A 107 8.64 -0.61 -7.55
C ALA A 107 9.96 0.02 -8.03
N LYS A 108 10.31 1.21 -7.53
CA LYS A 108 11.66 1.79 -7.71
C LYS A 108 12.74 0.94 -7.04
N ILE A 109 12.50 0.50 -5.79
CA ILE A 109 13.39 -0.43 -5.07
C ILE A 109 13.59 -1.73 -5.87
N VAL A 110 12.52 -2.32 -6.41
CA VAL A 110 12.61 -3.54 -7.22
C VAL A 110 13.44 -3.32 -8.48
N ARG A 111 13.27 -2.20 -9.20
CA ARG A 111 14.07 -1.92 -10.42
C ARG A 111 15.55 -1.72 -10.13
N GLU A 112 15.87 -1.16 -8.97
CA GLU A 112 17.25 -0.95 -8.53
C GLU A 112 17.92 -2.25 -8.08
N GLN A 113 17.26 -3.01 -7.21
CA GLN A 113 17.82 -4.21 -6.59
C GLN A 113 17.74 -5.44 -7.49
N TYR A 114 16.72 -5.52 -8.34
CA TYR A 114 16.44 -6.66 -9.22
C TYR A 114 16.24 -6.20 -10.68
N PRO A 115 17.29 -5.67 -11.33
CA PRO A 115 17.19 -5.17 -12.69
C PRO A 115 16.72 -6.26 -13.66
N GLY A 116 15.75 -5.91 -14.52
CA GLY A 116 15.14 -6.83 -15.48
C GLY A 116 13.99 -7.67 -14.94
N TYR A 117 13.64 -7.55 -13.66
CA TYR A 117 12.41 -8.16 -13.11
C TYR A 117 11.25 -7.18 -13.19
N LYS A 118 10.12 -7.63 -13.76
CA LYS A 118 8.89 -6.83 -13.82
C LYS A 118 8.25 -6.79 -12.42
N PRO A 119 7.98 -5.59 -11.87
CA PRO A 119 7.29 -5.45 -10.60
C PRO A 119 5.80 -5.79 -10.73
N VAL A 120 5.30 -6.64 -9.84
CA VAL A 120 3.89 -7.01 -9.74
C VAL A 120 3.37 -6.67 -8.34
N PHE A 121 2.57 -5.62 -8.23
CA PHE A 121 1.91 -5.26 -6.98
C PHE A 121 0.76 -6.21 -6.68
N ILE A 122 0.68 -6.67 -5.44
CA ILE A 122 -0.38 -7.55 -4.95
C ILE A 122 -0.95 -6.93 -3.68
N GLY A 123 -2.21 -6.49 -3.73
CA GLY A 123 -2.82 -5.77 -2.61
C GLY A 123 -4.34 -5.77 -2.58
N PRO A 124 -4.94 -4.94 -1.71
CA PRO A 124 -6.39 -4.95 -1.50
C PRO A 124 -7.16 -3.99 -2.42
N CYS A 125 -6.48 -3.20 -3.24
CA CYS A 125 -7.08 -2.05 -3.91
C CYS A 125 -7.02 -2.16 -5.44
N VAL A 126 -8.18 -2.27 -6.09
CA VAL A 126 -8.31 -2.25 -7.55
C VAL A 126 -7.86 -0.92 -8.17
N MET A 127 -8.02 0.19 -7.44
CA MET A 127 -7.69 1.53 -7.94
C MET A 127 -6.19 1.77 -8.11
N LYS A 128 -5.34 0.88 -7.58
CA LYS A 128 -3.89 0.88 -7.84
C LYS A 128 -3.57 0.58 -9.31
N LYS A 129 -4.45 -0.09 -10.06
CA LYS A 129 -4.29 -0.31 -11.51
C LYS A 129 -4.21 1.02 -12.27
N PHE A 130 -5.10 1.94 -11.93
CA PHE A 130 -5.08 3.28 -12.51
C PHE A 130 -3.88 4.10 -12.03
N GLU A 131 -3.41 3.89 -10.79
CA GLU A 131 -2.20 4.57 -10.31
C GLU A 131 -0.99 4.12 -11.12
N ALA A 132 -0.82 2.81 -11.31
CA ALA A 132 0.25 2.22 -12.09
C ALA A 132 0.24 2.62 -13.57
N THR A 133 -0.91 2.96 -14.14
CA THR A 133 -1.02 3.23 -15.59
C THR A 133 -1.19 4.71 -15.94
N GLU A 134 -1.80 5.51 -15.06
CA GLU A 134 -2.05 6.94 -15.32
C GLU A 134 -1.14 7.86 -14.50
N ASP A 135 -0.84 7.52 -13.25
CA ASP A 135 -0.10 8.41 -12.33
C ASP A 135 1.40 8.07 -12.27
N VAL A 136 1.77 6.78 -12.37
CA VAL A 136 3.17 6.29 -12.36
C VAL A 136 3.41 5.23 -13.46
N PRO A 137 3.27 5.59 -14.76
CA PRO A 137 3.37 4.64 -15.88
C PRO A 137 4.75 3.96 -15.97
N GLU A 138 5.81 4.69 -15.66
CA GLU A 138 7.09 4.11 -15.26
C GLU A 138 7.01 3.85 -13.74
N PRO A 139 7.15 2.61 -13.24
CA PRO A 139 7.98 1.52 -13.74
C PRO A 139 7.26 0.32 -14.41
N ASN A 140 6.11 0.52 -15.06
CA ASN A 140 5.31 -0.53 -15.71
C ASN A 140 4.89 -1.67 -14.76
N ILE A 141 4.26 -1.27 -13.65
CA ILE A 141 3.78 -2.16 -12.58
C ILE A 141 2.53 -2.91 -13.04
N LEU A 142 2.56 -4.23 -12.95
CA LEU A 142 1.34 -5.05 -13.04
C LEU A 142 0.65 -5.04 -11.67
N VAL A 143 -0.68 -4.91 -11.62
CA VAL A 143 -1.39 -4.75 -10.35
C VAL A 143 -2.48 -5.81 -10.22
N LEU A 144 -2.39 -6.62 -9.17
CA LEU A 144 -3.39 -7.60 -8.79
C LEU A 144 -4.00 -7.30 -7.43
N THR A 145 -5.30 -7.58 -7.34
CA THR A 145 -5.97 -7.69 -6.06
C THR A 145 -5.72 -9.07 -5.43
N TYR A 146 -5.93 -9.21 -4.11
CA TYR A 146 -5.84 -10.54 -3.48
C TYR A 146 -6.87 -11.53 -4.03
N LEU A 147 -8.07 -11.05 -4.38
CA LEU A 147 -9.11 -11.86 -5.06
C LEU A 147 -8.59 -12.46 -6.38
N GLU A 148 -8.01 -11.60 -7.22
CA GLU A 148 -7.43 -12.02 -8.50
C GLU A 148 -6.25 -12.98 -8.30
N LEU A 149 -5.40 -12.75 -7.30
CA LEU A 149 -4.32 -13.67 -6.98
C LEU A 149 -4.86 -15.06 -6.56
N SER A 150 -5.91 -15.11 -5.74
CA SER A 150 -6.55 -16.38 -5.36
C SER A 150 -7.12 -17.13 -6.57
N GLU A 151 -7.72 -16.42 -7.53
CA GLU A 151 -8.19 -17.01 -8.78
C GLU A 151 -7.04 -17.60 -9.62
N ILE A 152 -5.89 -16.91 -9.65
CA ILE A 152 -4.69 -17.38 -10.35
C ILE A 152 -4.07 -18.60 -9.64
N PHE A 153 -4.02 -18.62 -8.31
CA PHE A 153 -3.58 -19.82 -7.58
C PHE A 153 -4.48 -21.03 -7.89
N ASN A 154 -5.80 -20.84 -7.94
CA ASN A 154 -6.72 -21.89 -8.34
C ASN A 154 -6.48 -22.37 -9.78
N HIS A 155 -6.21 -21.45 -10.71
CA HIS A 155 -5.89 -21.77 -12.10
C HIS A 155 -4.69 -22.71 -12.23
N TYR A 156 -3.62 -22.46 -11.45
CA TYR A 156 -2.41 -23.29 -11.43
C TYR A 156 -2.46 -24.45 -10.43
N ASN A 157 -3.60 -24.72 -9.78
CA ASN A 157 -3.74 -25.70 -8.70
C ASN A 157 -2.71 -25.53 -7.56
N ILE A 158 -2.39 -24.28 -7.22
CA ILE A 158 -1.50 -23.95 -6.11
C ILE A 158 -2.34 -23.84 -4.84
N ASN A 159 -2.30 -24.89 -4.03
CA ASN A 159 -2.90 -24.92 -2.71
C ASN A 159 -1.95 -24.31 -1.66
N GLU A 160 -2.50 -24.00 -0.48
CA GLU A 160 -1.69 -23.57 0.66
C GLU A 160 -0.62 -24.63 0.99
N GLN A 161 0.61 -24.17 1.07
CA GLN A 161 1.80 -24.97 1.34
C GLN A 161 2.82 -24.09 2.04
N VAL A 162 3.68 -24.70 2.84
CA VAL A 162 4.65 -23.97 3.66
C VAL A 162 6.03 -24.58 3.46
N ASN A 163 6.98 -23.76 3.05
CA ASN A 163 8.39 -24.00 3.29
C ASN A 163 8.81 -23.07 4.45
N PRO A 164 9.26 -23.61 5.60
CA PRO A 164 9.59 -22.79 6.77
C PRO A 164 10.75 -21.82 6.54
N ASP A 165 11.61 -22.09 5.55
CA ASP A 165 12.76 -21.24 5.22
C ASP A 165 12.38 -20.04 4.33
N ASP A 166 11.15 -20.02 3.78
CA ASP A 166 10.71 -18.93 2.92
C ASP A 166 10.46 -17.65 3.73
N HIS A 167 11.03 -16.56 3.22
CA HIS A 167 10.89 -15.22 3.75
C HIS A 167 10.91 -14.20 2.61
N PHE A 168 10.54 -12.96 2.94
CA PHE A 168 10.66 -11.83 2.02
C PHE A 168 12.14 -11.57 1.65
N ASP A 169 12.42 -11.40 0.36
CA ASP A 169 13.76 -11.04 -0.12
C ASP A 169 14.14 -9.60 0.29
N ILE A 170 13.14 -8.70 0.38
CA ILE A 170 13.26 -7.37 0.98
C ILE A 170 12.09 -7.17 1.93
N SER A 171 12.38 -6.84 3.18
CA SER A 171 11.38 -6.48 4.19
C SER A 171 11.82 -5.28 5.01
N GLU A 172 10.85 -4.62 5.67
CA GLU A 172 11.11 -3.57 6.64
C GLU A 172 10.36 -3.93 7.92
N PRO A 173 11.02 -4.49 8.96
CA PRO A 173 10.37 -4.95 10.19
C PRO A 173 9.88 -3.80 11.09
N GLY A 174 9.97 -2.55 10.63
CA GLY A 174 9.56 -1.37 11.38
C GLY A 174 8.05 -1.09 11.36
N MET A 175 7.69 0.07 11.89
CA MET A 175 6.30 0.53 11.99
C MET A 175 5.60 0.69 10.65
N THR A 176 6.30 0.72 9.51
CA THR A 176 5.67 0.85 8.20
C THR A 176 4.77 -0.33 7.84
N ARG A 177 4.83 -1.45 8.56
CA ARG A 177 3.89 -2.57 8.44
C ARG A 177 2.45 -2.23 8.88
N ILE A 178 2.25 -1.18 9.70
CA ILE A 178 0.91 -0.71 10.08
C ILE A 178 0.27 0.26 9.08
N TYR A 179 0.93 0.57 7.96
CA TYR A 179 0.36 1.40 6.88
C TYR A 179 -1.04 1.05 6.37
N PRO A 180 -1.47 -0.24 6.32
CA PRO A 180 -2.78 -0.54 5.77
C PRO A 180 -3.93 -0.14 6.71
N ILE A 181 -3.63 0.18 7.96
CA ILE A 181 -4.58 0.71 8.95
C ILE A 181 -4.64 2.23 8.79
N ASP A 182 -5.81 2.83 8.95
CA ASP A 182 -5.95 4.29 8.98
C ASP A 182 -5.07 4.96 10.02
N GLY A 183 -4.43 6.07 9.62
CA GLY A 183 -3.40 6.71 10.43
C GLY A 183 -2.06 5.98 10.46
N GLY A 184 -1.92 4.82 9.81
CA GLY A 184 -0.68 4.05 9.78
C GLY A 184 0.48 4.82 9.14
N LEU A 185 0.21 5.62 8.09
CA LEU A 185 1.17 6.57 7.53
C LEU A 185 1.57 7.61 8.58
N SER A 186 0.58 8.23 9.23
CA SER A 186 0.81 9.25 10.25
C SER A 186 1.62 8.73 11.45
N GLN A 187 1.32 7.52 11.89
CA GLN A 187 2.00 6.90 13.03
C GLN A 187 3.42 6.42 12.67
N SER A 188 3.60 5.84 11.48
CA SER A 188 4.89 5.25 11.07
C SER A 188 5.90 6.25 10.54
N SER A 189 5.47 7.40 10.04
CA SER A 189 6.38 8.43 9.48
C SER A 189 7.12 9.24 10.53
N GLY A 190 6.64 9.22 11.78
CA GLY A 190 7.16 10.09 12.84
C GLY A 190 6.73 11.55 12.70
N MET A 191 5.75 11.86 11.84
CA MET A 191 5.24 13.22 11.64
C MET A 191 4.66 13.84 12.92
N SER A 192 4.20 13.03 13.88
CA SER A 192 3.73 13.51 15.19
C SER A 192 4.83 14.25 15.96
N LYS A 193 6.11 14.05 15.61
CA LYS A 193 7.25 14.80 16.15
C LYS A 193 7.53 16.10 15.39
N GLN A 194 6.91 16.31 14.24
CA GLN A 194 7.12 17.47 13.37
C GLN A 194 5.97 18.49 13.44
N VAL A 195 4.84 18.11 14.07
CA VAL A 195 3.63 18.92 14.16
C VAL A 195 3.09 18.89 15.59
N GLN A 196 2.26 19.87 15.95
CA GLN A 196 1.64 19.97 17.26
C GLN A 196 0.42 19.04 17.39
N ASP A 197 0.01 18.76 18.62
CA ASP A 197 -1.21 18.01 18.91
C ASP A 197 -2.43 18.67 18.25
N GLY A 198 -3.19 17.87 17.51
CA GLY A 198 -4.37 18.34 16.77
C GLY A 198 -4.07 18.90 15.37
N GLU A 199 -2.81 18.97 14.93
CA GLU A 199 -2.46 19.40 13.57
C GLU A 199 -2.57 18.28 12.52
N ILE A 200 -2.69 17.01 12.96
CA ILE A 200 -2.94 15.86 12.09
C ILE A 200 -4.40 15.44 12.22
N LYS A 201 -5.08 15.34 11.08
CA LYS A 201 -6.42 14.76 10.97
C LYS A 201 -6.33 13.44 10.23
N ILE A 202 -6.75 12.36 10.87
CA ILE A 202 -6.88 11.03 10.25
C ILE A 202 -8.34 10.80 9.90
N VAL A 203 -8.61 10.43 8.64
CA VAL A 203 -9.96 10.17 8.14
C VAL A 203 -9.96 8.91 7.28
N SER A 204 -10.92 8.03 7.52
CA SER A 204 -11.16 6.87 6.67
C SER A 204 -12.65 6.71 6.33
N GLY A 205 -12.95 6.11 5.18
CA GLY A 205 -14.31 5.85 4.70
C GLY A 205 -14.85 6.92 3.74
N ALA A 206 -15.40 6.46 2.61
CA ALA A 206 -15.82 7.29 1.48
C ALA A 206 -16.80 8.40 1.88
N GLN A 207 -17.71 8.11 2.81
CA GLN A 207 -18.71 9.04 3.32
C GLN A 207 -18.11 10.26 4.03
N ASN A 208 -16.88 10.13 4.56
CA ASN A 208 -16.21 11.19 5.32
C ASN A 208 -15.33 12.10 4.45
N ASN A 209 -14.95 11.64 3.25
CA ASN A 209 -13.89 12.28 2.47
C ASN A 209 -14.20 13.74 2.10
N ILE A 210 -15.41 14.02 1.57
CA ILE A 210 -15.78 15.36 1.11
C ILE A 210 -15.81 16.34 2.29
N ALA A 211 -16.39 15.94 3.42
CA ALA A 211 -16.46 16.77 4.62
C ALA A 211 -15.06 17.08 5.15
N ALA A 212 -14.19 16.07 5.22
CA ALA A 212 -12.81 16.22 5.69
C ALA A 212 -11.97 17.16 4.82
N ILE A 213 -12.11 17.10 3.49
CA ILE A 213 -11.37 17.97 2.57
C ILE A 213 -11.83 19.42 2.70
N LYS A 214 -13.15 19.66 2.86
CA LYS A 214 -13.69 21.01 3.09
C LYS A 214 -13.30 21.58 4.46
N GLU A 215 -13.32 20.74 5.49
CA GLU A 215 -12.81 21.10 6.83
C GLU A 215 -11.33 21.47 6.74
N PHE A 216 -10.54 20.68 6.02
CA PHE A 216 -9.12 20.95 5.81
C PHE A 216 -8.91 22.33 5.15
N ASP A 217 -9.59 22.64 4.05
CA ASP A 217 -9.43 23.96 3.39
C ASP A 217 -9.73 25.14 4.34
N THR A 218 -10.76 25.01 5.18
CA THR A 218 -11.26 26.10 6.04
C THR A 218 -10.61 26.17 7.42
N ASN A 219 -10.00 25.07 7.90
CA ASN A 219 -9.38 25.00 9.22
C ASN A 219 -7.84 25.03 9.13
N PRO A 220 -7.19 26.20 9.26
CA PRO A 220 -5.73 26.32 9.12
C PRO A 220 -4.93 25.59 10.21
N LYS A 221 -5.56 25.15 11.30
CA LYS A 221 -4.88 24.36 12.34
C LYS A 221 -4.51 22.96 11.87
N ILE A 222 -5.25 22.40 10.91
CA ILE A 222 -4.91 21.08 10.37
C ILE A 222 -3.79 21.27 9.36
N LYS A 223 -2.57 20.86 9.70
CA LYS A 223 -1.43 20.86 8.79
C LYS A 223 -1.37 19.63 7.91
N LEU A 224 -1.88 18.50 8.40
CA LEU A 224 -1.91 17.28 7.62
C LEU A 224 -3.27 16.57 7.68
N LEU A 225 -3.79 16.22 6.51
CA LEU A 225 -4.92 15.34 6.36
C LEU A 225 -4.44 13.97 5.82
N ASP A 226 -4.43 12.96 6.70
CA ASP A 226 -4.20 11.57 6.34
C ASP A 226 -5.54 10.89 6.03
N ILE A 227 -5.82 10.70 4.75
CA ILE A 227 -7.17 10.37 4.25
C ILE A 227 -7.18 9.12 3.39
N LEU A 228 -8.04 8.17 3.73
CA LEU A 228 -8.22 6.91 3.01
C LEU A 228 -9.69 6.67 2.66
N ASN A 229 -9.96 6.17 1.45
CA ASN A 229 -11.34 5.98 1.01
C ASN A 229 -12.06 4.79 1.68
N CYS A 230 -11.34 3.73 2.05
CA CYS A 230 -11.95 2.53 2.61
C CYS A 230 -12.07 2.67 4.14
N PRO A 231 -13.14 2.14 4.78
CA PRO A 231 -13.28 2.15 6.23
C PRO A 231 -12.11 1.43 6.92
N GLY A 232 -11.50 2.06 7.93
CA GLY A 232 -10.33 1.53 8.63
C GLY A 232 -9.04 1.52 7.80
N GLY A 233 -9.05 2.07 6.59
CA GLY A 233 -7.91 2.09 5.68
C GLY A 233 -7.91 0.94 4.65
N CYS A 234 -6.73 0.58 4.16
CA CYS A 234 -6.56 -0.47 3.15
C CYS A 234 -7.07 -1.85 3.60
N ILE A 235 -7.17 -2.11 4.91
CA ILE A 235 -7.78 -3.33 5.48
C ILE A 235 -9.28 -3.47 5.17
N GLY A 236 -9.95 -2.36 4.83
CA GLY A 236 -11.33 -2.33 4.31
C GLY A 236 -11.41 -2.36 2.78
N GLY A 237 -10.29 -2.61 2.08
CA GLY A 237 -10.23 -2.57 0.63
C GLY A 237 -11.05 -3.67 -0.05
N PRO A 238 -11.59 -3.41 -1.26
CA PRO A 238 -12.52 -4.31 -1.95
C PRO A 238 -11.89 -5.64 -2.39
N GLY A 239 -10.56 -5.71 -2.48
CA GLY A 239 -9.82 -6.94 -2.77
C GLY A 239 -9.70 -7.89 -1.57
N ILE A 240 -10.23 -7.54 -0.39
CA ILE A 240 -10.19 -8.38 0.81
C ILE A 240 -11.54 -9.09 0.99
N LYS A 241 -11.56 -10.40 0.74
CA LYS A 241 -12.70 -11.28 1.04
C LYS A 241 -12.47 -12.00 2.38
N SER A 242 -13.11 -11.50 3.43
CA SER A 242 -12.99 -12.04 4.78
C SER A 242 -14.28 -11.79 5.56
N ASN A 243 -14.69 -12.76 6.39
CA ASN A 243 -15.83 -12.63 7.30
C ASN A 243 -15.52 -11.78 8.54
N LEU A 244 -14.27 -11.37 8.73
CA LEU A 244 -13.84 -10.51 9.83
C LEU A 244 -14.35 -9.08 9.63
N THR A 245 -14.81 -8.47 10.72
CA THR A 245 -15.07 -7.04 10.85
C THR A 245 -13.78 -6.21 10.66
N ILE A 246 -13.93 -4.90 10.44
CA ILE A 246 -12.76 -4.00 10.30
C ILE A 246 -11.87 -4.02 11.54
N GLU A 247 -12.47 -4.03 12.74
CA GLU A 247 -11.71 -4.09 14.00
C GLU A 247 -10.95 -5.42 14.17
N GLU A 248 -11.57 -6.55 13.82
CA GLU A 248 -10.89 -7.84 13.85
C GLU A 248 -9.75 -7.91 12.83
N ARG A 249 -9.93 -7.33 11.64
CA ARG A 249 -8.85 -7.22 10.64
C ARG A 249 -7.70 -6.35 11.15
N LYS A 250 -8.01 -5.22 11.77
CA LYS A 250 -7.02 -4.33 12.41
C LYS A 250 -6.24 -5.07 13.49
N LYS A 251 -6.95 -5.75 14.40
CA LYS A 251 -6.32 -6.58 15.44
C LYS A 251 -5.41 -7.66 14.82
N LYS A 252 -5.88 -8.36 13.79
CA LYS A 252 -5.11 -9.40 13.11
C LYS A 252 -3.80 -8.87 12.51
N ILE A 253 -3.83 -7.69 11.89
CA ILE A 253 -2.61 -7.01 11.39
C ILE A 253 -1.67 -6.66 12.54
N LEU A 254 -2.19 -6.07 13.62
CA LEU A 254 -1.36 -5.66 14.77
C LEU A 254 -0.74 -6.88 15.47
N ASP A 255 -1.49 -7.95 15.70
CA ASP A 255 -0.99 -9.18 16.32
C ASP A 255 0.10 -9.83 15.44
N HIS A 256 -0.15 -9.91 14.13
CA HIS A 256 0.78 -10.51 13.17
C HIS A 256 2.13 -9.81 13.17
N TYR A 257 2.15 -8.48 13.20
CA TYR A 257 3.40 -7.74 13.13
C TYR A 257 4.04 -7.49 14.50
N SER A 258 3.28 -7.42 15.59
CA SER A 258 3.85 -7.32 16.94
C SER A 258 4.63 -8.57 17.33
N SER A 259 4.15 -9.76 16.93
CA SER A 259 4.85 -11.03 17.20
C SER A 259 6.18 -11.18 16.46
N GLN A 260 6.39 -10.45 15.37
CA GLN A 260 7.63 -10.47 14.58
C GLN A 260 8.65 -9.40 15.02
N SER A 261 8.21 -8.36 15.74
CA SER A 261 9.10 -7.32 16.27
C SER A 261 9.87 -7.77 17.52
N SER A 262 9.53 -8.90 18.12
CA SER A 262 10.16 -9.44 19.34
C SER A 262 11.34 -10.39 19.05
N THR A 263 11.73 -10.58 17.79
CA THR A 263 12.75 -11.55 17.37
C THR A 263 14.01 -10.93 16.73
N THR A 264 14.23 -9.64 16.91
CA THR A 264 15.47 -8.93 16.49
C THR A 264 16.16 -8.27 17.65
#